data_AF-A0A3B9VTU7-F1
#
_entry.id   AF-A0A3B9VTU7-F1
#
_cell.length_a   1.000
_cell.length_b   1.000
_cell.length_c   1.000
_cell.angle_alpha   90.00
_cell.angle_beta   90.00
_cell.angle_gamma   90.00
#
_symmetry.space_group_name_H-M   'P 1'
#
loop_
_entity.id
_entity.type
_entity.pdbx_description
1 polymer ?
#
loop_
_entity_poly.entity_id
_entity_poly.type
_entity_poly.pdbx_seq_one_letter_code
_entity_poly.pdbx_strand_id
1 'polypeptide(L)'
;AKAAASLVFPVSTIASAIETEDLGALQRLPGIGSRAAQKIVATLRGKVAATALLQDAGISEQGHTQPPVDARSEAVDALVTLGYRPTEARDKVEDVIRRAPEVIDDLQALMREVFRAQVSQQE
;
A
#
# COMPACT_ATOMS: atom_id res chain seq x y z
N ALA A 1 -27.14 6.28 -9.48
CA ALA A 1 -26.17 6.96 -8.59
C ALA A 1 -25.19 6.02 -7.88
N LYS A 2 -25.63 4.92 -7.23
CA LYS A 2 -24.72 4.01 -6.47
C LYS A 2 -23.56 3.38 -7.28
N ALA A 3 -23.79 2.95 -8.52
CA ALA A 3 -22.77 2.27 -9.33
C ALA A 3 -21.57 3.17 -9.70
N ALA A 4 -21.80 4.46 -9.89
CA ALA A 4 -20.74 5.41 -10.26
C ALA A 4 -19.74 5.65 -9.13
N ALA A 5 -20.17 5.55 -7.86
CA ALA A 5 -19.30 5.71 -6.70
C ALA A 5 -18.39 4.49 -6.47
N SER A 6 -18.74 3.32 -7.01
CA SER A 6 -17.90 2.11 -6.95
C SER A 6 -16.69 2.16 -7.90
N LEU A 7 -16.66 3.10 -8.85
CA LEU A 7 -15.50 3.35 -9.72
C LEU A 7 -14.30 3.96 -8.97
N VAL A 8 -14.47 4.32 -7.70
CA VAL A 8 -13.37 4.78 -6.82
C VAL A 8 -12.46 3.62 -6.39
N PHE A 9 -12.92 2.38 -6.53
CA PHE A 9 -12.12 1.20 -6.20
C PHE A 9 -11.61 0.54 -7.47
N PRO A 10 -10.31 0.16 -7.53
CA PRO A 10 -9.79 -0.56 -8.67
C PRO A 10 -10.51 -1.90 -8.87
N VAL A 11 -10.74 -2.27 -10.13
CA VAL A 11 -11.50 -3.48 -10.47
C VAL A 11 -10.76 -4.74 -10.02
N SER A 12 -9.43 -4.73 -10.08
CA SER A 12 -8.59 -5.83 -9.58
C SER A 12 -8.78 -6.04 -8.07
N THR A 13 -8.86 -4.96 -7.28
CA THR A 13 -9.07 -5.00 -5.83
C THR A 13 -10.42 -5.62 -5.48
N ILE A 14 -11.48 -5.23 -6.19
CA ILE A 14 -12.81 -5.80 -5.99
C ILE A 14 -12.80 -7.29 -6.38
N ALA A 15 -12.20 -7.65 -7.52
CA ALA A 15 -12.11 -9.03 -7.97
C ALA A 15 -11.31 -9.91 -6.99
N SER A 16 -10.21 -9.39 -6.46
CA SER A 16 -9.41 -10.06 -5.42
C SER A 16 -10.22 -10.28 -4.15
N ALA A 17 -10.91 -9.25 -3.64
CA ALA A 17 -11.78 -9.37 -2.46
C ALA A 17 -12.91 -10.39 -2.65
N ILE A 18 -13.42 -10.58 -3.88
CA ILE A 18 -14.41 -11.62 -4.19
C ILE A 18 -13.79 -13.01 -4.10
N GLU A 19 -12.60 -13.21 -4.67
CA GLU A 19 -11.93 -14.53 -4.69
C GLU A 19 -11.44 -14.95 -3.30
N THR A 20 -10.98 -14.00 -2.48
CA THR A 20 -10.52 -14.26 -1.10
C THR A 20 -11.64 -14.23 -0.07
N GLU A 21 -12.89 -14.05 -0.49
CA GLU A 21 -14.06 -13.93 0.39
C GLU A 21 -13.93 -12.81 1.45
N ASP A 22 -13.22 -11.73 1.12
CA ASP A 22 -13.08 -10.57 2.01
C ASP A 22 -14.36 -9.72 1.99
N LEU A 23 -15.34 -10.17 2.78
CA LEU A 23 -16.62 -9.49 2.97
C LEU A 23 -16.44 -8.09 3.56
N GLY A 24 -15.39 -7.85 4.35
CA GLY A 24 -15.11 -6.55 4.95
C GLY A 24 -14.71 -5.53 3.90
N ALA A 25 -13.81 -5.90 2.99
CA ALA A 25 -13.43 -5.07 1.85
C ALA A 25 -14.63 -4.75 0.95
N LEU A 26 -15.48 -5.74 0.65
CA LEU A 26 -16.67 -5.52 -0.17
C LEU A 26 -17.71 -4.60 0.51
N GLN A 27 -17.83 -4.63 1.83
CA GLN A 27 -18.75 -3.75 2.58
C GLN A 27 -18.29 -2.29 2.64
N ARG A 28 -16.99 -2.01 2.39
CA ARG A 28 -16.48 -0.64 2.28
C ARG A 28 -16.91 0.04 0.99
N LEU A 29 -17.36 -0.73 0.00
CA LEU A 29 -17.89 -0.18 -1.24
C LEU A 29 -19.20 0.60 -0.96
N PRO A 30 -19.35 1.82 -1.50
CA PRO A 30 -20.48 2.68 -1.20
C PRO A 30 -21.81 2.00 -1.54
N GLY A 31 -22.62 1.75 -0.51
CA GLY A 31 -23.94 1.15 -0.66
C GLY A 31 -23.97 -0.38 -0.72
N ILE A 32 -22.86 -1.07 -0.43
CA ILE A 32 -22.78 -2.52 -0.25
C ILE A 32 -22.80 -2.85 1.24
N GLY A 33 -23.87 -3.51 1.69
CA GLY A 33 -23.98 -4.04 3.06
C GLY A 33 -23.65 -5.53 3.13
N SER A 34 -23.65 -6.11 4.33
CA SER A 34 -23.31 -7.52 4.58
C SER A 34 -24.05 -8.52 3.67
N ARG A 35 -25.38 -8.42 3.56
CA ARG A 35 -26.17 -9.30 2.67
C ARG A 35 -25.78 -9.18 1.20
N ALA A 36 -25.45 -7.96 0.75
CA ALA A 36 -25.04 -7.72 -0.63
C ALA A 36 -23.64 -8.27 -0.88
N ALA A 37 -22.69 -8.06 0.03
CA ALA A 37 -21.34 -8.62 -0.04
C ALA A 37 -21.37 -10.15 -0.11
N GLN A 38 -22.15 -10.80 0.76
CA GLN A 38 -22.32 -12.27 0.73
C GLN A 38 -22.88 -12.77 -0.60
N LYS A 39 -23.91 -12.09 -1.13
CA LYS A 39 -24.49 -12.43 -2.45
C LYS A 39 -23.46 -12.25 -3.58
N ILE A 40 -22.66 -11.20 -3.53
CA ILE A 40 -21.61 -10.92 -4.51
C ILE A 40 -20.60 -12.07 -4.52
N VAL A 41 -20.04 -12.43 -3.36
CA VAL A 41 -19.08 -13.55 -3.25
C VAL A 41 -19.69 -14.85 -3.75
N ALA A 42 -20.88 -15.20 -3.28
CA ALA A 42 -21.55 -16.45 -3.68
C ALA A 42 -21.83 -16.53 -5.20
N THR A 43 -22.00 -15.39 -5.88
CA THR A 43 -22.35 -15.36 -7.30
C THR A 43 -21.12 -15.31 -8.21
N LEU A 44 -20.06 -14.61 -7.77
CA LEU A 44 -18.93 -14.20 -8.62
C LEU A 44 -17.61 -14.88 -8.27
N ARG A 45 -17.48 -15.51 -7.10
CA ARG A 45 -16.27 -16.26 -6.74
C ARG A 45 -15.99 -17.36 -7.76
N GLY A 46 -14.73 -17.48 -8.17
CA GLY A 46 -14.25 -18.38 -9.22
C GLY A 46 -14.52 -17.88 -10.65
N LYS A 47 -15.28 -16.80 -10.84
CA LYS A 47 -15.57 -16.22 -12.16
C LYS A 47 -14.74 -14.97 -12.45
N VAL A 48 -14.10 -14.39 -11.45
CA VAL A 48 -13.36 -13.13 -11.56
C VAL A 48 -11.87 -13.30 -11.32
N ALA A 49 -11.39 -14.54 -11.20
CA ALA A 49 -9.98 -14.88 -10.98
C ALA A 49 -9.03 -14.24 -12.03
N ALA A 50 -9.39 -14.24 -13.31
CA ALA A 50 -8.57 -13.60 -14.35
C ALA A 50 -8.45 -12.08 -14.14
N THR A 51 -9.51 -11.46 -13.64
CA THR A 51 -9.57 -10.02 -13.33
C THR A 51 -8.85 -9.69 -12.01
N ALA A 52 -8.85 -10.62 -11.05
CA ALA A 52 -8.10 -10.49 -9.80
C ALA A 52 -6.58 -10.50 -10.02
N LEU A 53 -6.11 -11.17 -11.08
CA LEU A 53 -4.71 -11.22 -11.48
C LEU A 53 -4.26 -10.02 -12.33
N LEU A 54 -5.17 -9.11 -12.68
CA LEU A 54 -4.79 -7.89 -13.39
C LEU A 54 -3.97 -7.01 -12.44
N GLN A 55 -2.71 -6.76 -12.80
CA GLN A 55 -1.92 -5.71 -12.19
C GLN A 55 -2.47 -4.37 -12.70
N ASP A 56 -3.07 -3.57 -11.82
CA ASP A 56 -3.46 -2.20 -12.18
C ASP A 56 -2.20 -1.35 -12.34
N ALA A 57 -1.66 -1.33 -13.55
CA ALA A 57 -0.53 -0.49 -13.91
C ALA A 57 -0.95 0.98 -13.82
N GLY A 58 -0.57 1.65 -12.74
CA GLY A 58 -0.69 3.11 -12.59
C GLY A 58 -1.85 3.62 -11.72
N ILE A 59 -2.51 2.76 -10.94
CA ILE A 59 -3.51 3.18 -9.94
C ILE A 59 -3.14 2.65 -8.55
N SER A 60 -1.86 2.76 -8.20
CA SER A 60 -1.43 2.54 -6.82
C SER A 60 -1.71 3.81 -6.01
N GLU A 61 -2.45 3.61 -4.91
CA GLU A 61 -2.31 4.38 -3.65
C GLU A 61 -3.08 5.70 -3.50
N GLN A 62 -4.39 5.72 -3.80
CA GLN A 62 -5.26 6.81 -3.31
C GLN A 62 -6.59 6.25 -2.81
N GLY A 63 -6.63 5.73 -1.58
CA GLY A 63 -7.90 5.32 -0.97
C GLY A 63 -7.80 4.30 0.17
N HIS A 64 -6.62 3.72 0.38
CA HIS A 64 -6.33 3.16 1.69
C HIS A 64 -5.99 4.34 2.60
N THR A 65 -6.80 4.56 3.64
CA THR A 65 -6.18 4.81 4.94
C THR A 65 -5.24 3.65 5.15
N GLN A 66 -4.00 3.81 4.66
CA GLN A 66 -2.96 2.83 4.89
C GLN A 66 -2.93 2.64 6.42
N PRO A 67 -2.85 1.40 6.93
CA PRO A 67 -2.42 1.23 8.32
C PRO A 67 -1.18 2.10 8.51
N PRO A 68 -0.98 2.77 9.67
CA PRO A 68 0.05 3.80 9.84
C PRO A 68 1.29 3.31 9.11
N VAL A 69 1.58 3.97 7.98
CA VAL A 69 2.62 3.48 7.08
C VAL A 69 3.86 3.55 7.94
N ASP A 70 4.48 2.40 8.18
CA ASP A 70 5.72 2.37 8.91
C ASP A 70 6.68 3.25 8.11
N ALA A 71 7.00 4.44 8.63
CA ALA A 71 7.84 5.41 7.93
C ALA A 71 9.21 4.78 7.58
N ARG A 72 9.62 3.76 8.33
CA ARG A 72 10.75 2.88 7.98
C ARG A 72 10.53 2.13 6.67
N SER A 73 9.40 1.46 6.49
CA SER A 73 9.08 0.72 5.25
C SER A 73 9.00 1.67 4.07
N GLU A 74 8.33 2.81 4.23
CA GLU A 74 8.19 3.81 3.17
C GLU A 74 9.54 4.44 2.78
N ALA A 75 10.41 4.71 3.75
CA ALA A 75 11.77 5.16 3.48
C ALA A 75 12.59 4.12 2.70
N VAL A 76 12.46 2.83 3.05
CA VAL A 76 13.14 1.74 2.32
C VAL A 76 12.65 1.67 0.88
N ASP A 77 11.34 1.73 0.65
CA ASP A 77 10.76 1.66 -0.70
C ASP A 77 11.12 2.90 -1.54
N ALA A 78 11.16 4.07 -0.93
CA ALA A 78 11.62 5.29 -1.57
C ALA A 78 13.09 5.17 -2.01
N LEU A 79 13.97 4.65 -1.15
CA LEU A 79 15.37 4.41 -1.51
C LEU A 79 15.51 3.37 -2.62
N VAL A 80 14.75 2.27 -2.59
CA VAL A 80 14.77 1.29 -3.68
C VAL A 80 14.34 1.92 -5.01
N THR A 81 13.33 2.80 -4.99
CA THR A 81 12.86 3.55 -6.16
C THR A 81 13.93 4.49 -6.71
N LEU A 82 14.77 5.06 -5.84
CA LEU A 82 15.94 5.87 -6.22
C LEU A 82 17.12 5.04 -6.75
N GLY A 83 17.00 3.71 -6.80
CA GLY A 83 17.99 2.80 -7.38
C GLY A 83 18.89 2.11 -6.36
N TYR A 84 18.62 2.23 -5.06
CA TYR A 84 19.35 1.48 -4.04
C TYR A 84 18.94 -0.01 -4.05
N ARG A 85 19.88 -0.88 -3.69
CA ARG A 85 19.55 -2.30 -3.50
C ARG A 85 18.66 -2.47 -2.27
N PRO A 86 17.70 -3.42 -2.26
CA PRO A 86 16.78 -3.59 -1.14
C PRO A 86 17.43 -3.88 0.21
N THR A 87 18.59 -4.54 0.24
CA THR A 87 19.35 -4.77 1.47
C THR A 87 20.03 -3.49 1.94
N GLU A 88 20.68 -2.78 1.03
CA GLU A 88 21.37 -1.52 1.29
C GLU A 88 20.43 -0.41 1.77
N ALA A 89 19.23 -0.31 1.17
CA ALA A 89 18.19 0.62 1.59
C ALA A 89 17.76 0.36 3.04
N ARG A 90 17.55 -0.91 3.42
CA ARG A 90 17.19 -1.30 4.80
C ARG A 90 18.30 -0.96 5.78
N ASP A 91 19.54 -1.30 5.46
CA ASP A 91 20.68 -1.06 6.34
C ASP A 91 20.87 0.44 6.62
N LYS A 92 20.74 1.29 5.59
CA LYS A 92 20.84 2.75 5.73
C LYS A 92 19.75 3.33 6.63
N VAL A 93 18.51 2.89 6.45
CA VAL A 93 17.38 3.34 7.27
C VAL A 93 17.56 2.89 8.73
N GLU A 94 17.97 1.64 8.94
CA GLU A 94 18.22 1.09 10.28
C GLU A 94 19.37 1.80 11.01
N ASP A 95 20.43 2.17 10.30
CA ASP A 95 21.54 2.94 10.84
C ASP A 95 21.11 4.34 11.30
N VAL A 96 20.21 4.98 10.56
CA VAL A 96 19.66 6.28 10.92
C VAL A 96 18.74 6.18 12.13
N ILE A 97 17.83 5.20 12.16
CA ILE A 97 16.93 4.96 13.31
C ILE A 97 17.73 4.69 14.58
N ARG A 98 18.86 3.98 14.48
CA ARG A 98 19.74 3.72 15.63
C ARG A 98 20.41 4.98 16.17
N ARG A 99 20.67 5.98 15.32
CA ARG A 99 21.31 7.24 15.70
C ARG A 99 20.31 8.29 16.17
N ALA A 100 19.11 8.28 15.59
CA ALA A 100 18.03 9.24 15.84
C ALA A 100 16.70 8.47 15.97
N PRO A 101 16.46 7.76 17.07
CA PRO A 101 15.22 7.00 17.27
C PRO A 101 13.96 7.88 17.25
N GLU A 102 14.09 9.18 17.50
CA GLU A 102 13.00 10.16 17.46
C GLU A 102 12.41 10.40 16.08
N VAL A 103 13.11 10.02 14.99
CA VAL A 103 12.62 10.22 13.61
C VAL A 103 11.92 8.99 13.04
N ILE A 104 11.76 7.90 13.82
CA ILE A 104 11.22 6.63 13.34
C ILE A 104 9.80 6.73 12.78
N ASP A 105 8.98 7.63 13.33
CA ASP A 105 7.57 7.82 12.94
C ASP A 105 7.37 8.92 11.88
N ASP A 106 8.43 9.61 11.46
CA ASP A 106 8.37 10.72 10.49
C ASP A 106 9.27 10.41 9.28
N LEU A 107 8.63 10.06 8.16
CA LEU A 107 9.29 9.78 6.89
C LEU A 107 10.18 10.93 6.41
N GLN A 108 9.71 12.17 6.51
CA GLN A 108 10.45 13.32 6.01
C GLN A 108 11.72 13.55 6.83
N ALA A 109 11.61 13.42 8.16
CA ALA A 109 12.76 13.52 9.05
C ALA A 109 13.75 12.37 8.82
N LEU A 110 13.25 11.15 8.65
CA LEU A 110 14.05 9.95 8.37
C LEU A 110 14.81 10.08 7.04
N MET A 111 14.14 10.46 5.95
CA MET A 111 14.75 10.65 4.63
C MET A 111 15.79 11.76 4.64
N ARG A 112 15.51 12.88 5.32
CA ARG A 112 16.48 13.99 5.46
C ARG A 112 17.76 13.52 6.15
N GLU A 113 17.63 12.71 7.19
CA GLU A 113 18.78 12.22 7.95
C GLU A 113 19.59 11.18 7.17
N VAL A 114 18.93 10.31 6.39
CA VAL A 114 19.59 9.40 5.44
C VAL A 114 20.48 10.19 4.46
N PHE A 115 19.96 11.26 3.85
CA PHE A 115 20.74 12.05 2.90
C PHE A 115 21.82 12.90 3.58
N ARG A 116 21.56 13.44 4.78
CA ARG A 116 22.58 14.16 5.57
C ARG A 116 23.78 13.26 5.90
N ALA A 117 23.50 12.01 6.28
CA ALA A 117 24.54 11.02 6.55
C ALA A 117 25.35 10.65 5.29
N GLN A 118 24.79 10.81 4.08
CA GLN A 118 25.54 10.60 2.83
C GLN A 118 26.39 11.80 2.44
N VAL A 119 25.89 13.03 2.58
CA VAL A 119 26.66 14.25 2.26
C VAL A 119 27.91 14.33 3.13
N SER A 120 27.79 13.93 4.40
CA SER A 120 28.92 13.90 5.36
C SER A 120 29.97 12.81 5.05
N GLN A 121 29.70 11.89 4.11
CA GLN A 121 30.66 10.86 3.67
C GLN A 121 31.32 11.21 2.32
N GLN A 122 30.99 12.36 1.72
CA GLN A 122 31.63 12.85 0.49
C GLN A 122 32.64 13.99 0.74
N GLU A 123 32.91 14.32 2.01
CA GLU A 123 34.01 15.20 2.44
C GLU A 123 35.16 14.38 3.02
#